data_AF-A0A937SZW5-F1
#
_entry.id   AF-A0A937SZW5-F1
#
_cell.length_a   1.000
_cell.length_b   1.000
_cell.length_c   1.000
_cell.angle_alpha   90.00
_cell.angle_beta   90.00
_cell.angle_gamma   90.00
#
_symmetry.space_group_name_H-M   'P 1'
#
loop_
_entity.id
_entity.type
_entity.pdbx_description
1 polymer ?
#
loop_
_entity_poly.entity_id
_entity_poly.type
_entity_poly.pdbx_seq_one_letter_code
_entity_poly.pdbx_strand_id
1 'polypeptide(L)' 'MDSLRSRLGTGVNDVSCDYRNSVLYLCGWCNTFYQKQLAQEAVRSVDGVLQVVNRIQVVARAK' A
#
# COMPACT_ATOMS: atom_id res chain seq x y z
N MET A 1 27.28 -5.16 -1.88
CA MET A 1 26.12 -4.58 -2.59
C MET A 1 24.92 -4.88 -1.74
N ASP A 2 24.78 -4.11 -0.68
CA ASP A 2 24.06 -4.51 0.52
C ASP A 2 22.65 -3.93 0.45
N SER A 3 21.68 -4.84 0.42
CA SER A 3 20.26 -4.53 0.31
C SER A 3 19.79 -3.67 1.48
N LEU A 4 19.47 -2.40 1.19
CA LEU A 4 18.74 -1.49 2.05
C LEU A 4 17.29 -2.00 2.25
N ARG A 5 17.13 -3.03 3.08
CA ARG A 5 15.85 -3.37 3.71
C ARG A 5 15.57 -2.33 4.77
N SER A 6 14.95 -1.22 4.39
CA SER A 6 14.40 -0.22 5.30
C SER A 6 13.31 -0.86 6.16
N ARG A 7 13.71 -1.33 7.34
CA ARG A 7 12.80 -1.67 8.43
C ARG A 7 12.32 -0.37 9.06
N LEU A 8 11.26 0.22 8.52
CA LEU A 8 10.50 1.24 9.24
C LEU A 8 9.44 0.52 10.08
N GLY A 9 9.81 0.27 11.34
CA GLY A 9 8.86 -0.09 12.38
C GLY A 9 8.10 1.16 12.81
N THR A 10 6.92 1.38 12.23
CA THR A 10 5.92 2.31 12.73
C THR A 10 4.55 1.65 12.67
N GLY A 11 3.80 1.75 13.77
CA GLY A 11 2.59 0.99 14.08
C GLY A 11 1.66 0.57 12.93
N VAL A 12 1.48 -0.75 12.85
CA VAL A 12 0.26 -1.48 12.46
C VAL A 12 -0.37 -1.23 11.09
N ASN A 13 0.38 -0.93 10.04
CA ASN A 13 -0.15 -1.08 8.66
C ASN A 13 0.98 -1.55 7.75
N ASP A 14 1.12 -2.87 7.59
CA ASP A 14 2.09 -3.46 6.68
C ASP A 14 1.50 -3.38 5.27
N VAL A 15 1.76 -2.27 4.58
CA VAL A 15 1.32 -2.00 3.21
C VAL A 15 2.55 -1.83 2.33
N SER A 16 2.72 -2.74 1.39
CA SER A 16 3.74 -2.73 0.36
C SER A 16 3.16 -2.22 -0.96
N CYS A 17 3.93 -1.43 -1.69
CA CYS A 17 3.61 -0.94 -3.01
C CYS A 17 4.66 -1.42 -4.02
N ASP A 18 4.19 -2.04 -5.10
CA ASP A 18 5.03 -2.49 -6.21
C ASP A 18 4.57 -1.83 -7.50
N TYR A 19 5.46 -1.15 -8.20
CA TYR A 19 5.16 -0.52 -9.49
C TYR A 19 5.86 -1.28 -10.62
N ARG A 20 5.08 -1.85 -11.54
CA ARG A 20 5.61 -2.59 -12.71
C ARG A 20 4.72 -2.40 -13.93
N ASN A 21 5.33 -2.11 -15.09
CA ASN A 21 4.64 -1.92 -16.37
C ASN A 21 3.47 -0.92 -16.31
N SER A 22 3.67 0.24 -15.66
CA SER A 22 2.63 1.26 -15.45
C SER A 22 1.42 0.81 -14.63
N VAL A 23 1.51 -0.37 -14.00
CA VAL A 23 0.53 -0.89 -13.05
C VAL A 23 1.11 -0.82 -11.65
N LEU A 24 0.38 -0.20 -10.75
CA LEU A 24 0.75 -0.10 -9.34
C LEU A 24 -0.06 -1.10 -8.50
N TYR A 25 0.65 -1.97 -7.79
CA TYR A 25 0.10 -3.02 -6.96
C TYR A 25 0.23 -2.63 -5.48
N LEU A 26 -0.90 -2.39 -4.83
CA LEU A 26 -0.96 -2.16 -3.39
C LEU A 26 -1.31 -3.48 -2.69
N CYS A 27 -0.42 -4.00 -1.87
CA CYS A 27 -0.61 -5.25 -1.13
C CYS A 27 -0.36 -5.01 0.36
N GLY A 28 -1.17 -5.59 1.24
CA GLY A 28 -0.97 -5.42 2.67
C GLY A 28 -2.25 -5.44 3.48
N TRP A 29 -2.14 -4.94 4.70
CA TRP A 29 -3.17 -5.04 5.72
C TRP A 29 -3.44 -3.66 6.32
N CYS A 30 -4.70 -3.26 6.31
CA CYS A 30 -5.15 -2.03 6.96
C CYS A 30 -6.16 -2.32 8.08
N ASN A 31 -6.19 -1.47 9.09
CA ASN A 31 -7.14 -1.63 10.20
C ASN A 31 -8.51 -1.01 9.88
N THR A 32 -8.53 -0.02 8.97
CA THR A 32 -9.74 0.76 8.67
C THR A 32 -9.92 0.94 7.16
N PHE A 33 -11.18 0.93 6.69
CA PHE A 33 -11.52 1.24 5.30
C PHE A 33 -11.03 2.62 4.84
N TYR A 34 -10.98 3.58 5.75
CA TYR A 34 -10.45 4.92 5.49
C TYR A 34 -9.00 4.88 4.99
N GLN A 35 -8.14 4.03 5.56
CA GLN A 35 -6.75 3.88 5.11
C GLN A 35 -6.67 3.24 3.73
N LYS A 36 -7.57 2.29 3.43
CA LYS A 36 -7.67 1.71 2.09
C LYS A 36 -8.01 2.77 1.04
N GLN A 37 -8.89 3.72 1.38
CA GLN A 37 -9.23 4.83 0.49
C GLN A 37 -8.06 5.80 0.32
N LEU A 38 -7.42 6.22 1.43
CA LEU A 38 -6.23 7.07 1.38
C LEU A 38 -5.12 6.46 0.53
N ALA A 39 -4.89 5.15 0.64
CA ALA A 39 -3.91 4.45 -0.17
C ALA A 39 -4.24 4.51 -1.68
N GLN A 40 -5.52 4.48 -2.06
CA GLN A 40 -5.94 4.65 -3.46
C GLN A 40 -5.77 6.09 -3.94
N GLU A 41 -6.14 7.07 -3.12
CA GLU A 41 -6.01 8.48 -3.48
C GLU A 41 -4.54 8.88 -3.60
N ALA A 42 -3.68 8.44 -2.67
CA ALA A 42 -2.25 8.71 -2.69
C ALA A 42 -1.57 8.22 -3.97
N VAL A 43 -1.97 7.05 -4.48
CA VAL A 43 -1.40 6.49 -5.71
C VAL A 43 -2.03 7.02 -6.99
N ARG A 44 -3.25 7.58 -6.91
CA ARG A 44 -3.94 8.19 -8.04
C ARG A 44 -3.29 9.51 -8.46
N SER A 45 -2.58 10.17 -7.55
CA SER A 45 -1.76 11.35 -7.84
C SER A 45 -0.37 11.00 -8.38
N VAL A 46 -0.04 9.73 -8.57
CA VAL A 46 1.27 9.31 -9.11
C VAL A 46 1.22 9.36 -10.63
N ASP A 47 1.95 10.32 -11.20
CA ASP A 47 2.12 10.48 -12.64
C ASP A 47 2.72 9.22 -13.28
N GLY A 48 2.11 8.75 -14.38
CA GLY A 48 2.53 7.55 -15.10
C GLY A 48 1.87 6.23 -14.67
N VAL A 49 1.01 6.24 -13.65
CA VAL A 49 0.20 5.07 -13.28
C VAL A 49 -1.01 4.97 -14.19
N LEU A 50 -1.04 3.96 -15.07
CA LEU A 50 -2.18 3.66 -15.93
C LEU A 50 -3.26 2.85 -15.20
N GLN A 51 -2.85 2.01 -14.26
CA GLN A 51 -3.78 1.14 -13.53
C GLN A 51 -3.32 0.92 -12.08
N VAL A 52 -4.28 0.94 -11.15
CA VAL A 52 -4.05 0.66 -9.73
C VAL A 52 -4.78 -0.62 -9.36
N VAL A 53 -4.03 -1.60 -8.86
CA VAL A 53 -4.56 -2.87 -8.36
C VAL A 53 -4.46 -2.86 -6.84
N ASN A 54 -5.60 -2.65 -6.17
CA ASN A 54 -5.68 -2.64 -4.72
C ASN A 54 -6.01 -4.04 -4.19
N ARG A 55 -5.02 -4.71 -3.58
CA ARG A 55 -5.15 -5.98 -2.85
C ARG A 55 -4.98 -5.80 -1.34
N ILE A 56 -5.22 -4.60 -0.82
CA ILE A 56 -5.20 -4.34 0.62
C ILE A 56 -6.42 -5.01 1.26
N GLN A 57 -6.14 -5.87 2.24
CA GLN A 57 -7.15 -6.46 3.11
C GLN A 57 -7.38 -5.58 4.33
N VAL A 58 -8.65 -5.31 4.63
CA VAL A 58 -9.02 -4.62 5.86
C VAL A 58 -9.22 -5.68 6.94
N VAL A 59 -8.24 -5.80 7.83
CA VAL A 59 -8.33 -6.61 9.03
C VAL A 59 -8.71 -5.69 10.18
N ALA A 60 -10.02 -5.52 10.35
CA ALA A 60 -10.57 -4.86 11.52
C ALA A 60 -10.13 -5.69 12.74
N ARG A 61 -9.13 -5.19 13.46
CA ARG A 61 -8.74 -5.80 14.72
C ARG A 61 -9.82 -5.43 15.73
N ALA A 62 -10.79 -6.31 15.90
CA ALA A 62 -11.77 -6.21 16.97
C ALA A 62 -10.98 -6.12 18.29
N LYS A 63 -11.19 -5.02 19.02
CA LYS A 63 -10.57 -4.77 20.31
C LYS A 63 -11.35 -5.50 21.39
#